data_AF-A0AAX2CNW4-F1
#
_entry.id   AF-A0AAX2CNW4-F1
#
_cell.length_a   1.000
_cell.length_b   1.000
_cell.length_c   1.000
_cell.angle_alpha   90.00
_cell.angle_beta   90.00
_cell.angle_gamma   90.00
#
_symmetry.space_group_name_H-M   'P 1'
#
loop_
_entity.id
_entity.type
_entity.pdbx_description
1 polymer ?
#
loop_
_entity_poly.entity_id
_entity_poly.type
_entity_poly.pdbx_seq_one_letter_code
_entity_poly.pdbx_strand_id
1 'polypeptide(L)' 'MGGILGKFSYKQLHTMKHAILQHMLRDGITEDDFKSEQALLLKINYLIGEMKARNNIN' A
#
# COMPACT_ATOMS: atom_id res chain seq x y z
N MET A 1 -5.40 -13.70 8.52
CA MET A 1 -4.79 -13.73 7.17
C MET A 1 -3.56 -12.82 7.16
N GLY A 2 -2.39 -13.34 7.54
CA GLY A 2 -1.15 -12.56 7.55
C GLY A 2 -0.30 -12.87 6.32
N GLY A 3 -0.65 -12.30 5.17
CA GLY A 3 0.22 -12.36 3.99
C GLY A 3 1.56 -11.66 4.24
N ILE A 4 2.52 -11.80 3.32
CA ILE A 4 3.86 -11.17 3.39
C ILE A 4 3.78 -9.68 3.78
N LEU A 5 2.73 -8.98 3.35
CA LEU A 5 2.51 -7.57 3.65
C LEU A 5 2.31 -7.25 5.14
N GLY A 6 1.78 -8.18 5.94
CA GLY A 6 1.56 -7.98 7.37
C GLY A 6 2.84 -8.05 8.23
N LYS A 7 3.99 -8.38 7.61
CA LYS A 7 5.31 -8.40 8.27
C LYS A 7 6.08 -7.07 8.11
N PHE A 8 5.62 -6.16 7.25
CA PHE A 8 6.29 -4.88 7.03
C PHE A 8 6.01 -3.90 8.17
N SER A 9 7.02 -3.08 8.49
CA SER A 9 6.87 -1.97 9.43
C SER A 9 5.99 -0.86 8.86
N TYR A 10 5.44 -0.03 9.74
CA TYR A 10 4.63 1.13 9.36
C TYR A 10 5.34 2.05 8.35
N LYS A 11 6.65 2.31 8.56
CA LYS A 11 7.46 3.11 7.62
C LYS A 11 7.56 2.45 6.25
N GLN A 12 7.81 1.14 6.20
CA GLN A 12 7.89 0.40 4.94
C GLN A 12 6.56 0.42 4.17
N LEU A 13 5.42 0.31 4.87
CA LEU A 13 4.10 0.41 4.24
C LEU A 13 3.88 1.80 3.61
N HIS A 14 4.30 2.88 4.27
CA HIS A 14 4.23 4.23 3.70
C HIS A 14 5.16 4.41 2.51
N THR A 15 6.37 3.84 2.54
CA THR A 15 7.28 3.83 1.40
C THR A 15 6.66 3.11 0.21
N MET A 16 6.07 1.93 0.42
CA MET A 16 5.38 1.17 -0.63
C MET A 16 4.19 1.95 -1.21
N LYS A 17 3.36 2.55 -0.34
CA LYS A 17 2.26 3.43 -0.76
C LYS A 17 2.76 4.55 -1.68
N HIS A 18 3.85 5.22 -1.31
CA HIS A 18 4.44 6.27 -2.14
C HIS A 18 4.94 5.73 -3.49
N ALA A 19 5.65 4.59 -3.49
CA ALA A 19 6.18 3.99 -4.71
C ALA A 19 5.06 3.62 -5.70
N ILE A 20 3.97 3.03 -5.21
CA ILE A 20 2.80 2.66 -6.02
C ILE A 20 2.16 3.90 -6.63
N LEU A 21 1.96 4.96 -5.84
CA LEU A 21 1.40 6.22 -6.35
C LEU A 21 2.28 6.84 -7.43
N GLN A 22 3.60 6.80 -7.28
CA GLN A 22 4.53 7.28 -8.32
C GLN A 22 4.48 6.39 -9.57
N HIS A 23 4.36 5.08 -9.40
CA HIS A 23 4.23 4.14 -10.52
C HIS A 23 2.95 4.38 -11.33
N MET A 24 1.84 4.64 -10.64
CA MET A 24 0.54 4.96 -11.26
C MET A 24 0.50 6.30 -11.99
N LEU A 25 1.41 7.22 -11.67
CA LEU A 25 1.55 8.51 -12.35
C LEU A 25 2.46 8.46 -13.59
N ARG A 26 3.07 7.29 -13.87
CA ARG A 26 3.99 7.13 -14.99
C ARG A 26 3.25 7.09 -16.32
N ASP A 27 3.79 7.79 -17.30
CA ASP A 27 3.32 7.72 -18.69
C ASP A 27 3.50 6.31 -19.27
N GLY A 28 2.44 5.78 -19.87
CA GLY A 28 2.42 4.44 -20.48
C GLY A 28 2.01 3.31 -19.55
N ILE A 29 1.42 3.60 -18.37
CA ILE A 29 0.79 2.58 -17.55
C ILE A 29 -0.45 1.99 -18.25
N THR A 30 -0.57 0.66 -18.25
CA THR A 30 -1.76 0.00 -18.81
C THR A 30 -2.92 0.05 -17.80
N GLU A 31 -4.15 -0.08 -18.29
CA GLU A 31 -5.33 -0.12 -17.41
C GLU A 31 -5.28 -1.30 -16.43
N ASP A 32 -4.68 -2.42 -16.86
CA ASP A 32 -4.51 -3.62 -16.02
C ASP A 32 -3.45 -3.42 -14.94
N ASP A 33 -2.35 -2.74 -15.25
CA ASP A 33 -1.35 -2.33 -14.25
C ASP A 33 -2.01 -1.39 -13.24
N PHE A 34 -2.79 -0.40 -13.71
CA PHE A 34 -3.49 0.54 -12.85
C PHE A 34 -4.49 -0.14 -11.90
N LYS A 35 -5.26 -1.12 -12.38
CA LYS A 35 -6.18 -1.92 -11.54
C LYS A 35 -5.41 -2.76 -10.52
N SER A 36 -4.31 -3.37 -10.93
CA SER A 36 -3.46 -4.20 -10.06
C SER A 36 -2.82 -3.36 -8.95
N GLU A 37 -2.30 -2.18 -9.30
CA GLU A 37 -1.71 -1.22 -8.37
C GLU A 37 -2.74 -0.61 -7.41
N GLN A 38 -3.95 -0.31 -7.88
CA GLN A 38 -5.05 0.09 -6.99
C GLN A 38 -5.40 -0.98 -5.97
N ALA A 39 -5.47 -2.25 -6.38
CA ALA A 39 -5.77 -3.35 -5.47
C ALA A 39 -4.66 -3.51 -4.41
N LEU A 40 -3.40 -3.30 -4.80
CA LEU A 40 -2.26 -3.31 -3.88
C LEU A 40 -2.30 -2.11 -2.91
N LEU A 41 -2.60 -0.92 -3.42
CA LEU A 41 -2.76 0.30 -2.63
C LEU A 41 -3.85 0.17 -1.56
N LEU A 42 -4.98 -0.46 -1.90
CA LEU A 42 -6.07 -0.72 -0.97
C LEU A 42 -5.63 -1.62 0.19
N LYS A 43 -4.90 -2.70 -0.10
CA LYS A 43 -4.35 -3.62 0.91
C LYS A 43 -3.35 -2.92 1.83
N ILE A 44 -2.47 -2.08 1.29
CA ILE A 44 -1.50 -1.31 2.09
C ILE A 44 -2.20 -0.30 2.98
N ASN A 45 -3.19 0.45 2.47
CA ASN A 45 -3.96 1.39 3.27
C ASN A 45 -4.69 0.69 4.42
N TYR A 46 -5.28 -0.49 4.18
CA TYR A 46 -5.90 -1.29 5.23
C TYR A 46 -4.89 -1.67 6.33
N LEU A 47 -3.70 -2.17 5.95
CA LEU A 47 -2.66 -2.55 6.91
C LEU A 47 -2.12 -1.34 7.69
N ILE A 48 -1.96 -0.18 7.05
CA ILE A 48 -1.60 1.07 7.73
C ILE A 48 -2.67 1.43 8.76
N GLY A 49 -3.96 1.31 8.41
CA GLY A 49 -5.09 1.54 9.32
C GLY A 49 -5.09 0.58 10.51
N GLU A 50 -4.89 -0.72 10.27
CA GLU A 50 -4.73 -1.71 11.34
C GLU A 50 -3.54 -1.39 12.26
N MET A 51 -2.39 -1.01 11.70
CA MET A 51 -1.22 -0.64 12.50
C MET A 51 -1.44 0.65 13.30
N LYS A 52 -2.14 1.64 12.73
CA LYS A 52 -2.53 2.85 13.47
C LYS A 52 -3.42 2.51 14.65
N ALA A 53 -4.45 1.69 14.43
CA ALA A 53 -5.37 1.24 15.47
C ALA A 53 -4.65 0.44 16.57
N ARG A 54 -3.78 -0.50 16.20
CA ARG A 54 -3.01 -1.31 17.17
C ARG A 54 -2.02 -0.50 18.00
N ASN A 55 -1.41 0.53 17.41
CA ASN A 55 -0.40 1.35 18.08
C ASN A 55 -0.97 2.65 18.66
N ASN A 56 -2.29 2.85 18.61
CA ASN A 56 -2.97 4.07 19.07
C ASN A 56 -2.38 5.36 18.47
N ILE A 57 -1.92 5.29 17.21
CA ILE A 57 -1.34 6.42 16.48
C ILE A 57 -2.49 7.20 15.84
N ASN A 58 -2.76 8.40 16.37
CA ASN A 58 -3.76 9.34 15.86
C ASN A 58 -3.23 10.03 14.58
#